data_AF-A0A922VHB6-F1
#
_entry.id   AF-A0A922VHB6-F1
#
_cell.length_a   1.000
_cell.length_b   1.000
_cell.length_c   1.000
_cell.angle_alpha   90.00
_cell.angle_beta   90.00
_cell.angle_gamma   90.00
#
_symmetry.space_group_name_H-M   'P 1'
#
loop_
_entity.id
_entity.type
_entity.pdbx_description
1 polymer ?
#
loop_
_entity_poly.entity_id
_entity_poly.type
_entity_poly.pdbx_seq_one_letter_code
_entity_poly.pdbx_strand_id
1 'polypeptide(L)'
;MSPPESASRSGRDALWRALHREALHLRDPRRIAAVVITSASIALITILLFARGDAGGVDAQTYWAAARIWLAGGNPYDTSGPYLLYVYPSWMLPLFVPWALLPWDVAWFVWRGGTILLLLVSYHWAYRRHPLGSSLVLAALSLPIAVNLDTGNVNLLLILALWVAQFSVPAVAGILWALATWMKWLPVVFFIVLAPRGRLYGLIGLAVSAVLSLVLLPLTIAQLHVLFSVWPARQGVRLDYLVFLWAAVPWWYLHIDDLAWIRRMSWSRIRANIAEMLRSRRALRLRLRRSLGLPA
;
A
#
# COMPACT_ATOMS: atom_id res chain seq x y z
N MET A 1 32.80 -53.82 2.67
CA MET A 1 32.51 -52.41 3.02
C MET A 1 31.02 -52.20 2.82
N SER A 2 30.26 -52.25 3.91
CA SER A 2 28.80 -52.06 3.89
C SER A 2 28.49 -50.58 4.10
N PRO A 3 27.59 -49.96 3.31
CA PRO A 3 27.27 -48.54 3.46
C PRO A 3 26.48 -48.28 4.76
N PRO A 4 26.54 -47.06 5.32
CA PRO A 4 25.91 -46.75 6.59
C PRO A 4 24.39 -46.61 6.44
N GLU A 5 23.65 -47.64 6.85
CA GLU A 5 22.16 -47.67 6.86
C GLU A 5 21.52 -46.64 7.80
N SER A 6 22.28 -46.06 8.75
CA SER A 6 21.75 -45.22 9.83
C SER A 6 21.30 -43.82 9.38
N ALA A 7 21.86 -43.27 8.30
CA ALA A 7 21.52 -41.93 7.83
C ALA A 7 20.13 -41.85 7.16
N SER A 8 19.66 -42.95 6.55
CA SER A 8 18.41 -42.97 5.78
C SER A 8 17.14 -43.10 6.65
N ARG A 9 17.26 -43.66 7.86
CA ARG A 9 16.14 -43.80 8.81
C ARG A 9 15.83 -42.47 9.52
N SER A 10 16.86 -41.73 9.92
CA SER A 10 16.74 -40.41 10.55
C SER A 10 15.96 -39.39 9.68
N GLY A 11 16.23 -39.35 8.37
CA GLY A 11 15.55 -38.46 7.44
C GLY A 11 14.06 -38.79 7.23
N ARG A 12 13.72 -40.08 7.16
CA ARG A 12 12.31 -40.53 7.03
C ARG A 12 11.51 -40.23 8.29
N ASP A 13 12.09 -40.41 9.47
CA ASP A 13 11.41 -40.12 10.74
C ASP A 13 11.25 -38.61 10.99
N ALA A 14 12.17 -37.78 10.49
CA ALA A 14 12.03 -36.33 10.50
C ALA A 14 10.91 -35.86 9.54
N LEU A 15 10.87 -36.41 8.32
CA LEU A 15 9.83 -36.12 7.33
C LEU A 15 8.46 -36.55 7.84
N TRP A 16 8.34 -37.77 8.38
CA TRP A 16 7.06 -38.25 8.95
C TRP A 16 6.59 -37.42 10.13
N ARG A 17 7.48 -36.98 11.02
CA ARG A 17 7.11 -36.08 12.13
C ARG A 17 6.75 -34.68 11.65
N ALA A 18 7.32 -34.20 10.55
CA ALA A 18 6.91 -32.95 9.92
C ALA A 18 5.53 -33.09 9.27
N LEU A 19 5.32 -34.14 8.46
CA LEU A 19 4.04 -34.43 7.81
C LEU A 19 2.92 -34.69 8.82
N HIS A 20 3.19 -35.42 9.91
CA HIS A 20 2.20 -35.69 10.94
C HIS A 20 1.83 -34.43 11.74
N ARG A 21 2.80 -33.56 12.03
CA ARG A 21 2.53 -32.25 12.64
C ARG A 21 1.74 -31.34 11.72
N GLU A 22 2.01 -31.36 10.42
CA GLU A 22 1.25 -30.59 9.43
C GLU A 22 -0.17 -31.17 9.27
N ALA A 23 -0.32 -32.50 9.30
CA ALA A 23 -1.62 -33.18 9.24
C ALA A 23 -2.50 -32.89 10.48
N LEU A 24 -1.90 -32.88 11.68
CA LEU A 24 -2.60 -32.45 12.90
C LEU A 24 -2.91 -30.94 12.87
N HIS A 25 -2.03 -30.12 12.29
CA HIS A 25 -2.27 -28.70 12.07
C HIS A 25 -3.40 -28.41 11.06
N LEU A 26 -3.61 -29.29 10.08
CA LEU A 26 -4.70 -29.19 9.10
C LEU A 26 -6.06 -29.56 9.69
N ARG A 27 -6.13 -30.13 10.91
CA ARG A 27 -7.39 -30.40 11.62
C ARG A 27 -7.95 -29.18 12.36
N ASP A 28 -7.22 -28.07 12.44
CA ASP A 28 -7.77 -26.83 13.00
C ASP A 28 -8.82 -26.24 12.05
N PRO A 29 -10.12 -26.20 12.43
CA PRO A 29 -11.18 -25.69 11.57
C PRO A 29 -10.94 -24.24 11.14
N ARG A 30 -10.26 -23.43 11.96
CA ARG A 30 -9.94 -22.04 11.60
C ARG A 30 -8.92 -21.97 10.47
N ARG A 31 -7.97 -22.91 10.43
CA ARG A 31 -6.95 -22.97 9.38
C ARG A 31 -7.54 -23.49 8.08
N ILE A 32 -8.42 -24.51 8.14
CA ILE A 32 -9.18 -24.97 6.98
C ILE A 32 -10.02 -23.81 6.40
N ALA A 33 -10.77 -23.10 7.24
CA ALA A 33 -11.55 -21.94 6.81
C ALA A 33 -10.67 -20.87 6.17
N ALA A 34 -9.51 -20.56 6.76
CA ALA A 34 -8.55 -19.61 6.20
C ALA A 34 -8.07 -20.04 4.80
N VAL A 35 -7.71 -21.32 4.61
CA VAL A 35 -7.31 -21.86 3.30
C VAL A 35 -8.45 -21.73 2.28
N VAL A 36 -9.66 -22.16 2.63
CA VAL A 36 -10.83 -22.10 1.73
C VAL A 36 -11.14 -20.66 1.33
N ILE A 37 -11.20 -19.73 2.29
CA ILE A 37 -11.47 -18.31 2.03
C ILE A 37 -10.38 -17.70 1.14
N THR A 38 -9.12 -18.04 1.39
CA THR A 38 -7.99 -17.55 0.59
C THR A 38 -8.06 -18.05 -0.84
N SER A 39 -8.27 -19.36 -1.03
CA SER A 39 -8.41 -19.96 -2.35
C SER A 39 -9.58 -19.36 -3.13
N ALA A 40 -10.73 -19.18 -2.47
CA ALA A 40 -11.89 -18.53 -3.08
C ALA A 40 -11.60 -17.05 -3.45
N SER A 41 -10.89 -16.32 -2.60
CA SER A 41 -10.52 -14.92 -2.86
C SER A 41 -9.55 -14.79 -4.03
N ILE A 42 -8.54 -15.67 -4.10
CA ILE A 42 -7.59 -15.70 -5.22
C ILE A 42 -8.32 -16.08 -6.51
N ALA A 43 -9.18 -17.10 -6.48
CA ALA A 43 -9.98 -17.50 -7.63
C ALA A 43 -10.86 -16.34 -8.13
N LEU A 44 -11.52 -15.61 -7.22
CA LEU A 44 -12.32 -14.44 -7.56
C LEU A 44 -11.46 -13.34 -8.20
N ILE A 45 -10.30 -13.00 -7.63
CA ILE A 45 -9.37 -12.02 -8.21
C ILE A 45 -8.96 -12.46 -9.62
N THR A 46 -8.57 -13.72 -9.80
CA THR A 46 -8.16 -14.28 -11.09
C THR A 46 -9.30 -14.19 -12.12
N ILE A 47 -10.51 -14.61 -11.76
CA ILE A 47 -11.69 -14.52 -12.66
C ILE A 47 -11.91 -13.06 -13.08
N LEU A 48 -11.88 -12.11 -12.14
CA LEU A 48 -12.08 -10.70 -12.43
C LEU A 48 -11.00 -10.11 -13.34
N LEU A 49 -9.74 -10.58 -13.21
CA LEU A 49 -8.64 -10.17 -14.09
C LEU A 49 -8.83 -10.68 -15.53
N PHE A 50 -9.36 -11.89 -15.71
CA PHE A 50 -9.58 -12.46 -17.05
C PHE A 50 -10.89 -11.99 -17.69
N ALA A 51 -11.91 -11.67 -16.90
CA ALA A 51 -13.23 -11.28 -17.41
C ALA A 51 -13.24 -9.93 -18.18
N ARG A 52 -12.22 -9.08 -17.99
CA ARG A 52 -12.16 -7.74 -18.59
C ARG A 52 -11.42 -7.63 -19.94
N GLY A 53 -10.77 -8.71 -20.41
CA GLY A 53 -10.12 -8.73 -21.73
C GLY A 53 -8.99 -7.69 -21.90
N ASP A 54 -8.89 -7.11 -23.11
CA ASP A 54 -7.77 -6.25 -23.54
C ASP A 54 -7.74 -4.84 -22.92
N ALA A 55 -8.71 -4.47 -22.07
CA ALA A 55 -8.77 -3.16 -21.43
C ALA A 55 -7.82 -3.01 -20.21
N GLY A 56 -7.00 -4.03 -19.92
CA GLY A 56 -6.08 -4.03 -18.77
C GLY A 56 -4.95 -3.00 -18.92
N GLY A 57 -4.61 -2.34 -17.81
CA GLY A 57 -3.40 -1.51 -17.73
C GLY A 57 -3.58 -0.04 -18.09
N VAL A 58 -4.80 0.44 -18.33
CA VAL A 58 -5.08 1.85 -18.68
C VAL A 58 -4.47 2.90 -17.72
N ASP A 59 -4.48 2.64 -16.41
CA ASP A 59 -3.84 3.55 -15.44
C ASP A 59 -2.30 3.48 -15.55
N ALA A 60 -1.73 2.27 -15.64
CA ALA A 60 -0.29 2.08 -15.78
C ALA A 60 0.24 2.65 -17.11
N GLN A 61 -0.54 2.54 -18.19
CA GLN A 61 -0.21 3.06 -19.50
C GLN A 61 -0.13 4.58 -19.49
N THR A 62 -0.98 5.23 -18.68
CA THR A 62 -0.93 6.68 -18.47
C THR A 62 0.41 7.11 -17.86
N TYR A 63 0.94 6.38 -16.88
CA TYR A 63 2.22 6.70 -16.25
C TYR A 63 3.39 6.45 -17.21
N TRP A 64 3.34 5.32 -17.91
CA TRP A 64 4.31 4.95 -18.94
C TRP A 64 4.35 5.99 -20.07
N ALA A 65 3.20 6.38 -20.62
CA ALA A 65 3.11 7.34 -21.71
C ALA A 65 3.52 8.75 -21.28
N ALA A 66 3.04 9.23 -20.13
CA ALA A 66 3.38 10.56 -19.63
C ALA A 66 4.90 10.74 -19.45
N ALA A 67 5.57 9.72 -18.90
CA ALA A 67 7.03 9.73 -18.77
C ALA A 67 7.74 9.74 -20.13
N ARG A 68 7.26 9.00 -21.14
CA ARG A 68 7.84 9.02 -22.49
C ARG A 68 7.62 10.35 -23.22
N ILE A 69 6.42 10.93 -23.09
CA ILE A 69 6.12 12.27 -23.64
C ILE A 69 7.06 13.30 -23.03
N TRP A 70 7.23 13.26 -21.71
CA TRP A 70 8.15 14.16 -21.01
C TRP A 70 9.61 13.96 -21.41
N LEU A 71 10.08 12.71 -21.55
CA LEU A 71 11.44 12.39 -22.03
C LEU A 71 11.69 12.87 -23.46
N ALA A 72 10.65 12.91 -24.30
CA ALA A 72 10.71 13.45 -25.65
C ALA A 72 10.64 14.99 -25.70
N GLY A 73 10.60 15.68 -24.55
CA GLY A 73 10.48 17.13 -24.45
C GLY A 73 9.04 17.65 -24.61
N GLY A 74 8.05 16.76 -24.65
CA GLY A 74 6.64 17.12 -24.75
C GLY A 74 6.01 17.48 -23.40
N ASN A 75 4.77 17.98 -23.45
CA ASN A 75 3.97 18.28 -22.26
C ASN A 75 3.18 17.02 -21.82
N PRO A 76 3.47 16.42 -20.65
CA PRO A 76 2.78 15.22 -20.17
C PRO A 76 1.31 15.47 -19.75
N TYR A 77 0.90 16.73 -19.68
CA TYR A 77 -0.47 17.15 -19.32
C TYR A 77 -1.33 17.49 -20.54
N ASP A 78 -0.82 17.30 -21.75
CA ASP A 78 -1.62 17.49 -22.96
C ASP A 78 -2.77 16.45 -23.02
N THR A 79 -3.97 16.92 -23.35
CA THR A 79 -5.20 16.12 -23.39
C THR A 79 -5.46 15.51 -24.77
N SER A 80 -4.61 15.78 -25.77
CA SER A 80 -4.80 15.37 -27.16
C SER A 80 -4.48 13.89 -27.45
N GLY A 81 -3.82 13.20 -26.52
CA GLY A 81 -3.34 11.83 -26.69
C GLY A 81 -4.39 10.73 -26.46
N PRO A 82 -4.11 9.48 -26.88
CA PRO A 82 -5.04 8.35 -26.72
C PRO A 82 -5.09 7.75 -25.31
N TYR A 83 -4.28 8.27 -24.38
CA TYR A 83 -4.15 7.76 -23.01
C TYR A 83 -5.04 8.53 -22.04
N LEU A 84 -5.30 7.96 -20.86
CA LEU A 84 -5.94 8.74 -19.80
C LEU A 84 -5.03 9.90 -19.36
N LEU A 85 -5.63 10.90 -18.73
CA LEU A 85 -4.92 12.10 -18.32
C LEU A 85 -4.00 11.82 -17.13
N TYR A 86 -2.72 12.20 -17.28
CA TYR A 86 -1.76 12.20 -16.17
C TYR A 86 -2.07 13.36 -15.21
N VAL A 87 -2.34 13.03 -13.95
CA VAL A 87 -2.81 13.99 -12.93
C VAL A 87 -1.82 14.19 -11.77
N TYR A 88 -0.68 13.50 -11.82
CA TYR A 88 0.31 13.53 -10.73
C TYR A 88 1.35 14.65 -10.96
N PRO A 89 2.08 15.06 -9.91
CA PRO A 89 3.09 16.09 -10.04
C PRO A 89 4.20 15.74 -11.04
N SER A 90 4.69 16.74 -11.76
CA SER A 90 5.69 16.56 -12.83
C SER A 90 7.04 16.11 -12.28
N TRP A 91 7.41 16.54 -11.08
CA TRP A 91 8.63 16.10 -10.41
C TRP A 91 8.64 14.59 -10.10
N MET A 92 7.49 13.90 -10.18
CA MET A 92 7.39 12.45 -10.02
C MET A 92 7.66 11.66 -11.30
N LEU A 93 7.66 12.31 -12.47
CA LEU A 93 7.91 11.64 -13.76
C LEU A 93 9.23 10.84 -13.80
N PRO A 94 10.34 11.32 -13.21
CA PRO A 94 11.57 10.54 -13.09
C PRO A 94 11.39 9.16 -12.42
N LEU A 95 10.44 9.02 -11.50
CA LEU A 95 10.18 7.73 -10.83
C LEU A 95 9.62 6.68 -11.80
N PHE A 96 8.95 7.12 -12.87
CA PHE A 96 8.40 6.24 -13.90
C PHE A 96 9.37 6.00 -15.06
N VAL A 97 10.51 6.71 -15.13
CA VAL A 97 11.48 6.56 -16.23
C VAL A 97 11.99 5.13 -16.40
N PRO A 98 12.43 4.40 -15.35
CA PRO A 98 12.88 3.01 -15.51
C PRO A 98 11.82 2.12 -16.18
N TRP A 99 10.55 2.46 -15.95
CA TRP A 99 9.40 1.80 -16.53
C TRP A 99 9.12 2.20 -17.97
N ALA A 100 9.21 3.49 -18.24
CA ALA A 100 8.92 4.13 -19.51
C ALA A 100 9.92 3.75 -20.62
N LEU A 101 11.13 3.35 -20.23
CA LEU A 101 12.16 2.87 -21.14
C LEU A 101 11.87 1.46 -21.70
N LEU A 102 10.99 0.70 -21.06
CA LEU A 102 10.61 -0.64 -21.51
C LEU A 102 9.49 -0.56 -22.57
N PRO A 103 9.47 -1.50 -23.55
CA PRO A 103 8.30 -1.72 -24.40
C PRO A 103 7.05 -1.96 -23.54
N TRP A 104 5.87 -1.51 -24.00
CA TRP A 104 4.64 -1.55 -23.21
C TRP A 104 4.34 -2.95 -22.65
N ASP A 105 4.47 -4.01 -23.45
CA ASP A 105 4.15 -5.37 -22.99
C ASP A 105 5.06 -5.82 -21.83
N VAL A 106 6.34 -5.45 -21.89
CA VAL A 106 7.31 -5.73 -20.83
C VAL A 106 7.04 -4.85 -19.61
N ALA A 107 6.83 -3.56 -19.82
CA ALA A 107 6.45 -2.62 -18.78
C ALA A 107 5.17 -3.11 -18.07
N TRP A 108 4.19 -3.60 -18.80
CA TRP A 108 2.96 -4.06 -18.18
C TRP A 108 3.16 -5.33 -17.37
N PHE A 109 3.86 -6.30 -17.94
CA PHE A 109 4.20 -7.55 -17.28
C PHE A 109 4.94 -7.33 -15.97
N VAL A 110 5.99 -6.51 -15.95
CA VAL A 110 6.78 -6.28 -14.74
C VAL A 110 5.94 -5.52 -13.68
N TRP A 111 4.95 -4.71 -14.09
CA TRP A 111 4.24 -3.79 -13.18
C TRP A 111 3.21 -4.60 -12.43
N ARG A 112 2.40 -5.33 -13.19
CA ARG A 112 1.39 -6.24 -12.66
C ARG A 112 2.07 -7.40 -11.92
N GLY A 113 3.07 -8.04 -12.53
CA GLY A 113 3.81 -9.16 -11.94
C GLY A 113 4.53 -8.78 -10.65
N GLY A 114 5.26 -7.66 -10.64
CA GLY A 114 5.92 -7.14 -9.45
C GLY A 114 4.93 -6.79 -8.33
N THR A 115 3.81 -6.16 -8.67
CA THR A 115 2.75 -5.85 -7.69
C THR A 115 2.14 -7.13 -7.10
N ILE A 116 1.88 -8.16 -7.91
CA ILE A 116 1.39 -9.47 -7.45
C ILE A 116 2.39 -10.11 -6.49
N LEU A 117 3.68 -10.13 -6.82
CA LEU A 117 4.71 -10.71 -5.96
C LEU A 117 4.80 -9.98 -4.62
N LEU A 118 4.79 -8.65 -4.62
CA LEU A 118 4.79 -7.86 -3.40
C LEU A 118 3.53 -8.08 -2.55
N LEU A 119 2.36 -8.19 -3.20
CA LEU A 119 1.12 -8.56 -2.51
C LEU A 119 1.23 -9.93 -1.86
N LEU A 120 1.72 -10.95 -2.58
CA LEU A 120 1.91 -12.30 -2.05
C LEU A 120 2.87 -12.32 -0.87
N VAL A 121 3.97 -11.58 -0.93
CA VAL A 121 4.93 -11.45 0.19
C VAL A 121 4.26 -10.80 1.40
N SER A 122 3.54 -9.68 1.19
CA SER A 122 2.85 -8.98 2.28
C SER A 122 1.73 -9.83 2.90
N TYR A 123 1.01 -10.59 2.07
CA TYR A 123 -0.04 -11.51 2.47
C TYR A 123 0.54 -12.71 3.23
N HIS A 124 1.63 -13.30 2.74
CA HIS A 124 2.30 -14.39 3.43
C HIS A 124 2.75 -13.98 4.85
N TRP A 125 3.34 -12.78 4.98
CA TRP A 125 3.72 -12.23 6.29
C TRP A 125 2.51 -12.10 7.23
N ALA A 126 1.38 -11.60 6.72
CA ALA A 126 0.15 -11.41 7.49
C ALA A 126 -0.48 -12.75 7.88
N TYR A 127 -0.59 -13.67 6.92
CA TYR A 127 -1.17 -14.99 7.08
C TYR A 127 -0.42 -15.83 8.11
N ARG A 128 0.92 -15.75 8.15
CA ARG A 128 1.72 -16.44 9.17
C ARG A 128 1.43 -15.98 10.61
N ARG A 129 0.91 -14.77 10.81
CA ARG A 129 0.56 -14.22 12.12
C ARG A 129 -0.91 -14.45 12.46
N HIS A 130 -1.80 -14.14 11.52
CA HIS A 130 -3.24 -14.27 11.71
C HIS A 130 -3.87 -14.88 10.45
N PRO A 131 -3.86 -16.23 10.29
CA PRO A 131 -4.32 -16.88 9.07
C PRO A 131 -5.75 -16.51 8.69
N LEU A 132 -6.70 -16.70 9.62
CA LEU A 132 -8.11 -16.42 9.39
C LEU A 132 -8.36 -14.92 9.18
N GLY A 133 -7.77 -14.06 10.02
CA GLY A 133 -7.91 -12.60 9.89
C GLY A 133 -7.40 -12.10 8.54
N SER A 134 -6.26 -12.59 8.09
CA SER A 134 -5.65 -12.19 6.80
C SER A 134 -6.51 -12.66 5.63
N SER A 135 -7.05 -13.87 5.73
CA SER A 135 -7.94 -14.44 4.71
C SER A 135 -9.23 -13.63 4.59
N LEU A 136 -9.82 -13.21 5.71
CA LEU A 136 -11.02 -12.37 5.72
C LEU A 136 -10.75 -10.98 5.15
N VAL A 137 -9.62 -10.35 5.49
CA VAL A 137 -9.23 -9.06 4.91
C VAL A 137 -8.99 -9.20 3.41
N LEU A 138 -8.29 -10.26 2.97
CA LEU A 138 -8.10 -10.54 1.54
C LEU A 138 -9.44 -10.73 0.82
N ALA A 139 -10.37 -11.48 1.41
CA ALA A 139 -11.71 -11.69 0.85
C ALA A 139 -12.48 -10.36 0.69
N ALA A 140 -12.48 -9.54 1.74
CA ALA A 140 -13.12 -8.22 1.72
C ALA A 140 -12.49 -7.26 0.70
N LEU A 141 -11.19 -7.41 0.44
CA LEU A 141 -10.43 -6.58 -0.50
C LEU A 141 -10.25 -7.22 -1.88
N SER A 142 -10.82 -8.39 -2.14
CA SER A 142 -10.63 -9.13 -3.39
C SER A 142 -11.01 -8.30 -4.62
N LEU A 143 -12.21 -7.70 -4.62
CA LEU A 143 -12.68 -6.84 -5.71
C LEU A 143 -11.80 -5.59 -5.92
N PRO A 144 -11.50 -4.76 -4.90
CA PRO A 144 -10.63 -3.62 -5.13
C PRO A 144 -9.20 -4.03 -5.49
N ILE A 145 -8.65 -5.13 -4.97
CA ILE A 145 -7.34 -5.65 -5.41
C ILE A 145 -7.39 -6.01 -6.90
N ALA A 146 -8.41 -6.77 -7.33
CA ALA A 146 -8.56 -7.15 -8.72
C ALA A 146 -8.65 -5.94 -9.64
N VAL A 147 -9.46 -4.93 -9.30
CA VAL A 147 -9.58 -3.69 -10.09
C VAL A 147 -8.25 -2.95 -10.19
N ASN A 148 -7.49 -2.82 -9.11
CA ASN A 148 -6.21 -2.10 -9.16
C ASN A 148 -5.12 -2.89 -9.92
N LEU A 149 -5.10 -4.23 -9.80
CA LEU A 149 -4.22 -5.10 -10.59
C LEU A 149 -4.59 -5.09 -12.08
N ASP A 150 -5.89 -4.99 -12.36
CA ASP A 150 -6.42 -4.94 -13.71
C ASP A 150 -6.01 -3.65 -14.42
N THR A 151 -6.34 -2.49 -13.83
CA THR A 151 -6.05 -1.18 -14.44
C THR A 151 -4.59 -0.77 -14.32
N GLY A 152 -3.84 -1.38 -13.39
CA GLY A 152 -2.46 -0.99 -13.10
C GLY A 152 -2.37 0.26 -12.23
N ASN A 153 -3.41 0.56 -11.47
CA ASN A 153 -3.46 1.74 -10.63
C ASN A 153 -2.34 1.74 -9.58
N VAL A 154 -1.70 2.89 -9.40
CA VAL A 154 -0.57 3.03 -8.47
C VAL A 154 -0.96 2.82 -7.00
N ASN A 155 -2.25 2.84 -6.65
CA ASN A 155 -2.71 2.63 -5.27
C ASN A 155 -2.08 1.40 -4.61
N LEU A 156 -2.00 0.26 -5.31
CA LEU A 156 -1.41 -0.96 -4.74
C LEU A 156 0.06 -0.78 -4.39
N LEU A 157 0.84 -0.13 -5.25
CA LEU A 157 2.25 0.18 -4.96
C LEU A 157 2.37 1.15 -3.78
N LEU A 158 1.50 2.15 -3.69
CA LEU A 158 1.47 3.07 -2.55
C LEU A 158 1.15 2.35 -1.24
N ILE A 159 0.21 1.41 -1.28
CA ILE A 159 -0.18 0.60 -0.13
C ILE A 159 0.96 -0.29 0.32
N LEU A 160 1.65 -0.93 -0.62
CA LEU A 160 2.82 -1.75 -0.35
C LEU A 160 3.99 -0.90 0.18
N ALA A 161 4.16 0.33 -0.31
CA ALA A 161 5.13 1.29 0.21
C ALA A 161 4.80 1.68 1.67
N LEU A 162 3.53 1.98 1.98
CA LEU A 162 3.08 2.25 3.36
C LEU A 162 3.17 1.02 4.27
N TRP A 163 2.99 -0.18 3.71
CA TRP A 163 3.20 -1.44 4.42
C TRP A 163 4.69 -1.59 4.79
N VAL A 164 5.60 -1.39 3.83
CA VAL A 164 7.06 -1.46 4.05
C VAL A 164 7.54 -0.36 5.00
N ALA A 165 6.93 0.83 4.95
CA ALA A 165 7.28 1.96 5.83
C ALA A 165 7.20 1.58 7.32
N GLN A 166 6.29 0.67 7.70
CA GLN A 166 6.13 0.25 9.10
C GLN A 166 7.26 -0.65 9.61
N PHE A 167 8.05 -1.24 8.72
CA PHE A 167 9.23 -2.05 9.04
C PHE A 167 10.54 -1.32 8.76
N SER A 168 10.46 -0.06 8.34
CA SER A 168 11.60 0.71 7.88
C SER A 168 12.12 1.66 8.97
N VAL A 169 13.35 2.12 8.80
CA VAL A 169 13.90 3.21 9.62
C VAL A 169 13.07 4.50 9.44
N PRO A 170 13.03 5.39 10.44
CA PRO A 170 12.12 6.54 10.43
C PRO A 170 12.23 7.43 9.18
N ALA A 171 13.44 7.66 8.66
CA ALA A 171 13.65 8.49 7.47
C ALA A 171 12.96 7.89 6.23
N VAL A 172 13.20 6.61 5.96
CA VAL A 172 12.59 5.89 4.84
C VAL A 172 11.08 5.82 4.99
N ALA A 173 10.58 5.52 6.21
CA ALA A 173 9.15 5.47 6.49
C ALA A 173 8.45 6.81 6.20
N GLY A 174 9.07 7.92 6.64
CA GLY A 174 8.58 9.27 6.39
C GLY A 174 8.54 9.61 4.90
N ILE A 175 9.62 9.30 4.16
CA ILE A 175 9.70 9.56 2.71
C ILE A 175 8.65 8.76 1.94
N LEU A 176 8.50 7.46 2.23
CA LEU A 176 7.50 6.60 1.59
C LEU A 176 6.07 7.11 1.86
N TRP A 177 5.80 7.55 3.09
CA TRP A 177 4.51 8.17 3.43
C TRP A 177 4.29 9.50 2.70
N ALA A 178 5.32 10.35 2.61
CA ALA A 178 5.24 11.64 1.92
C ALA A 178 4.94 11.46 0.43
N LEU A 179 5.67 10.54 -0.23
CA LEU A 179 5.44 10.17 -1.62
C LEU A 179 4.01 9.67 -1.84
N ALA A 180 3.55 8.72 -1.01
CA ALA A 180 2.19 8.21 -1.11
C ALA A 180 1.14 9.33 -0.94
N THR A 181 1.35 10.22 0.03
CA THR A 181 0.45 11.34 0.35
C THR A 181 0.38 12.38 -0.76
N TRP A 182 1.48 12.61 -1.49
CA TRP A 182 1.45 13.51 -2.65
C TRP A 182 0.79 12.90 -3.86
N MET A 183 0.91 11.59 -4.06
CA MET A 183 0.21 10.91 -5.14
C MET A 183 -1.30 10.80 -4.87
N LYS A 184 -1.67 10.52 -3.62
CA LYS A 184 -3.05 10.33 -3.18
C LYS A 184 -3.21 10.95 -1.80
N TRP A 185 -4.26 11.73 -1.61
CA TRP A 185 -4.51 12.38 -0.32
C TRP A 185 -4.83 11.38 0.81
N LEU A 186 -5.44 10.22 0.49
CA LEU A 186 -5.90 9.24 1.49
C LEU A 186 -4.78 8.75 2.43
N PRO A 187 -3.56 8.41 1.95
CA PRO A 187 -2.37 8.16 2.77
C PRO A 187 -2.09 9.11 3.92
N VAL A 188 -2.61 10.35 3.90
CA VAL A 188 -2.44 11.32 5.01
C VAL A 188 -2.85 10.73 6.35
N VAL A 189 -3.86 9.85 6.39
CA VAL A 189 -4.35 9.23 7.63
C VAL A 189 -3.30 8.33 8.30
N PHE A 190 -2.37 7.77 7.52
CA PHE A 190 -1.29 6.91 8.02
C PHE A 190 -0.17 7.69 8.72
N PHE A 191 -0.24 9.03 8.76
CA PHE A 191 0.68 9.85 9.54
C PHE A 191 0.74 9.46 11.02
N ILE A 192 -0.39 9.01 11.57
CA ILE A 192 -0.48 8.58 12.97
C ILE A 192 0.29 7.28 13.23
N VAL A 193 0.41 6.42 12.22
CA VAL A 193 1.10 5.12 12.29
C VAL A 193 2.62 5.31 12.30
N LEU A 194 3.12 6.40 11.74
CA LEU A 194 4.56 6.70 11.73
C LEU A 194 5.10 6.97 13.13
N ALA A 195 6.32 6.49 13.39
CA ALA A 195 7.10 6.88 14.55
C ALA A 195 7.35 8.41 14.56
N PRO A 196 7.56 9.04 15.73
CA PRO A 196 7.69 10.50 15.83
C PRO A 196 8.72 11.14 14.87
N ARG A 197 9.92 10.55 14.78
CA ARG A 197 10.94 11.02 13.82
C ARG A 197 10.53 10.77 12.37
N GLY A 198 9.79 9.70 12.10
CA GLY A 198 9.27 9.41 10.76
C GLY A 198 8.24 10.43 10.31
N ARG A 199 7.42 10.94 11.23
CA ARG A 199 6.52 12.08 10.97
C ARG A 199 7.29 13.32 10.56
N LEU A 200 8.38 13.65 11.27
CA LEU A 200 9.24 14.79 10.90
C LEU A 200 9.79 14.62 9.48
N TYR A 201 10.38 13.46 9.16
CA TYR A 201 10.90 13.20 7.81
C TYR A 201 9.79 13.21 6.74
N GLY A 202 8.59 12.74 7.09
CA GLY A 202 7.43 12.84 6.22
C GLY A 202 7.05 14.28 5.91
N LEU A 203 6.97 15.14 6.93
CA LEU A 203 6.70 16.58 6.75
C LEU A 203 7.81 17.27 5.95
N ILE A 204 9.08 16.93 6.18
CA ILE A 204 10.20 17.43 5.38
C ILE A 204 10.03 16.99 3.91
N GLY A 205 9.69 15.73 3.67
CA GLY A 205 9.42 15.21 2.34
C GLY A 205 8.27 15.94 1.63
N LEU A 206 7.19 16.25 2.34
CA LEU A 206 6.09 17.08 1.82
C LEU A 206 6.54 18.51 1.50
N ALA A 207 7.33 19.12 2.37
CA ALA A 207 7.87 20.46 2.14
C ALA A 207 8.78 20.50 0.91
N VAL A 208 9.67 19.52 0.76
CA VAL A 208 10.52 19.38 -0.44
C VAL A 208 9.65 19.19 -1.68
N SER A 209 8.62 18.36 -1.60
CA SER A 209 7.69 18.14 -2.71
C SER A 209 6.93 19.40 -3.12
N ALA A 210 6.55 20.25 -2.15
CA ALA A 210 5.96 21.55 -2.40
C ALA A 210 6.97 22.50 -3.08
N VAL A 211 8.22 22.53 -2.62
CA VAL A 211 9.29 23.33 -3.25
C VAL A 211 9.54 22.87 -4.68
N LEU A 212 9.60 21.55 -4.95
CA LEU A 212 9.75 21.02 -6.30
C LEU A 212 8.57 21.43 -7.21
N SER A 213 7.34 21.39 -6.70
CA SER A 213 6.17 21.89 -7.42
C SER A 213 6.24 23.39 -7.71
N LEU A 214 6.83 24.20 -6.82
CA LEU A 214 7.07 25.63 -7.06
C LEU A 214 8.20 25.88 -8.08
N VAL A 215 9.27 25.10 -8.04
CA VAL A 215 10.35 25.17 -9.03
C VAL A 215 9.82 24.83 -10.42
N LEU A 216 8.89 23.87 -10.50
CA LEU A 216 8.21 23.46 -11.74
C LEU A 216 6.84 24.14 -11.92
N LEU A 217 6.68 25.39 -11.44
CA LEU A 217 5.38 26.07 -11.38
C LEU A 217 4.57 26.03 -12.69
N PRO A 218 5.14 26.26 -13.90
CA PRO A 218 4.37 26.18 -15.13
C PRO A 218 3.73 24.80 -15.36
N LEU A 219 4.48 23.73 -15.10
CA LEU A 219 3.98 22.35 -15.20
C LEU A 219 2.98 22.04 -14.08
N THR A 220 3.21 22.57 -12.86
CA THR A 220 2.26 22.43 -11.75
C THR A 220 0.93 23.11 -12.06
N ILE A 221 0.93 24.27 -12.72
CA ILE A 221 -0.31 24.93 -13.16
C ILE A 221 -1.05 24.06 -14.18
N ALA A 222 -0.34 23.54 -15.20
CA ALA A 222 -0.94 22.62 -16.18
C ALA A 222 -1.52 21.36 -15.51
N GLN A 223 -0.78 20.75 -14.57
CA GLN A 223 -1.24 19.63 -13.77
C GLN A 223 -2.56 19.96 -13.04
N LEU A 224 -2.63 21.11 -12.37
CA LEU A 224 -3.82 21.51 -11.61
C LEU A 224 -5.02 21.72 -12.54
N HIS A 225 -4.84 22.33 -13.70
CA HIS A 225 -5.90 22.45 -14.70
C HIS A 225 -6.46 21.10 -15.12
N VAL A 226 -5.59 20.12 -15.42
CA VAL A 226 -6.01 18.76 -15.74
C VAL A 226 -6.69 18.10 -14.55
N LEU A 227 -6.11 18.18 -13.35
CA LEU A 227 -6.67 17.56 -12.15
C LEU A 227 -8.10 18.06 -11.86
N PHE A 228 -8.32 19.38 -11.95
CA PHE A 228 -9.62 19.98 -11.70
C PHE A 228 -10.62 19.82 -12.84
N SER A 229 -10.18 19.60 -14.09
CA SER A 229 -11.10 19.31 -15.20
C SER A 229 -11.73 17.91 -15.08
N VAL A 230 -10.99 16.92 -14.58
CA VAL A 230 -11.51 15.55 -14.36
C VAL A 230 -12.14 15.34 -12.97
N TRP A 231 -11.98 16.28 -12.03
CA TRP A 231 -12.50 16.14 -10.67
C TRP A 231 -14.04 15.98 -10.61
N PRO A 232 -14.87 16.76 -11.33
CA PRO A 232 -16.33 16.63 -11.29
C PRO A 232 -16.81 15.25 -11.74
N ALA A 233 -16.13 14.63 -12.71
CA ALA A 233 -16.47 13.30 -13.22
C ALA A 233 -16.11 12.15 -12.26
N ARG A 234 -15.33 12.43 -11.20
CA ARG A 234 -14.81 11.42 -10.25
C ARG A 234 -15.56 11.36 -8.92
N GLN A 235 -16.75 11.98 -8.82
CA GLN A 235 -17.54 12.08 -7.59
C GLN A 235 -18.23 10.77 -7.12
N GLY A 236 -18.07 9.66 -7.84
CA GLY A 236 -18.59 8.35 -7.43
C GLY A 236 -17.84 7.73 -6.24
N VAL A 237 -18.47 6.75 -5.58
CA VAL A 237 -17.83 5.98 -4.49
C VAL A 237 -16.64 5.21 -5.05
N ARG A 238 -15.43 5.64 -4.66
CA ARG A 238 -14.15 5.03 -5.04
C ARG A 238 -13.90 3.75 -4.22
N LEU A 239 -14.62 2.67 -4.55
CA LEU A 239 -14.43 1.37 -3.90
C LEU A 239 -13.00 0.85 -4.05
N ASP A 240 -12.29 1.25 -5.12
CA ASP A 240 -10.87 0.95 -5.32
C ASP A 240 -9.98 1.47 -4.19
N TYR A 241 -10.39 2.50 -3.44
CA TYR A 241 -9.62 3.04 -2.33
C TYR A 241 -9.70 2.18 -1.06
N LEU A 242 -10.66 1.25 -0.98
CA LEU A 242 -10.74 0.31 0.14
C LEU A 242 -9.48 -0.55 0.29
N VAL A 243 -8.72 -0.73 -0.81
CA VAL A 243 -7.46 -1.47 -0.76
C VAL A 243 -6.44 -0.83 0.19
N PHE A 244 -6.55 0.47 0.51
CA PHE A 244 -5.70 1.12 1.51
C PHE A 244 -5.86 0.54 2.92
N LEU A 245 -6.95 -0.16 3.22
CA LEU A 245 -7.09 -0.90 4.48
C LEU A 245 -5.99 -1.96 4.64
N TRP A 246 -5.44 -2.50 3.53
CA TRP A 246 -4.33 -3.44 3.57
C TRP A 246 -3.06 -2.83 4.17
N ALA A 247 -2.81 -1.53 3.97
CA ALA A 247 -1.65 -0.85 4.55
C ALA A 247 -1.74 -0.77 6.08
N ALA A 248 -2.92 -0.88 6.68
CA ALA A 248 -3.08 -0.86 8.14
C ALA A 248 -2.82 -2.23 8.79
N VAL A 249 -2.75 -3.31 8.00
CA VAL A 249 -2.64 -4.69 8.50
C VAL A 249 -1.43 -4.89 9.42
N PRO A 250 -0.20 -4.42 9.10
CA PRO A 250 0.92 -4.59 10.01
C PRO A 250 0.69 -3.92 11.35
N TRP A 251 0.22 -2.67 11.35
CA TRP A 251 -0.08 -1.94 12.57
C TRP A 251 -1.13 -2.68 13.41
N TRP A 252 -2.24 -3.11 12.80
CA TRP A 252 -3.28 -3.87 13.49
C TRP A 252 -2.76 -5.14 14.11
N TYR A 253 -1.91 -5.90 13.41
CA TYR A 253 -1.42 -7.19 13.90
C TYR A 253 -0.30 -7.06 14.93
N LEU A 254 0.46 -5.96 14.89
CA LEU A 254 1.50 -5.69 15.89
C LEU A 254 0.94 -5.06 17.17
N HIS A 255 -0.22 -4.39 17.10
CA HIS A 255 -0.80 -3.64 18.23
C HIS A 255 -2.20 -4.13 18.60
N ILE A 256 -2.57 -5.36 18.23
CA ILE A 256 -3.94 -5.87 18.48
C ILE A 256 -4.25 -5.94 19.98
N ASP A 257 -3.25 -6.23 20.80
CA ASP A 257 -3.36 -6.25 22.26
C ASP A 257 -3.46 -4.84 22.85
N ASP A 258 -2.75 -3.87 22.24
CA ASP A 258 -2.88 -2.45 22.57
C ASP A 258 -4.24 -1.89 22.14
N LEU A 259 -5.00 -2.53 21.25
CA LEU A 259 -6.35 -2.08 20.88
C LEU A 259 -7.43 -2.57 21.87
N ALA A 260 -7.07 -3.43 22.82
CA ALA A 260 -7.99 -3.89 23.86
C ALA A 260 -8.52 -2.74 24.74
N TRP A 261 -7.78 -1.64 24.87
CA TRP A 261 -8.28 -0.45 25.59
C TRP A 261 -9.36 0.31 24.79
N ILE A 262 -9.33 0.29 23.45
CA ILE A 262 -10.38 0.92 22.62
C ILE A 262 -11.70 0.18 22.81
N ARG A 263 -11.66 -1.15 22.91
CA ARG A 263 -12.83 -1.98 23.31
C ARG A 263 -13.39 -1.63 24.69
N ARG A 264 -12.59 -1.01 25.57
CA ARG A 264 -12.98 -0.63 26.93
C ARG A 264 -13.17 0.88 27.13
N MET A 265 -12.93 1.72 26.12
CA MET A 265 -13.07 3.17 26.26
C MET A 265 -14.49 3.62 25.95
N SER A 266 -15.16 4.18 26.94
CA SER A 266 -16.43 4.88 26.73
C SER A 266 -16.18 6.21 26.03
N TRP A 267 -17.09 6.55 25.10
CA TRP A 267 -17.09 7.82 24.36
C TRP A 267 -17.02 9.07 25.26
N SER A 268 -17.44 8.97 26.52
CA SER A 268 -17.34 10.03 27.53
C SER A 268 -15.90 10.39 27.92
N ARG A 269 -14.99 9.41 28.00
CA ARG A 269 -13.56 9.66 28.31
C ARG A 269 -12.84 10.36 27.16
N ILE A 270 -13.20 10.02 25.92
CA ILE A 270 -12.63 10.64 24.71
C ILE A 270 -12.99 12.13 24.66
N ARG A 271 -14.26 12.47 24.94
CA ARG A 271 -14.74 13.86 24.97
C ARG A 271 -14.03 14.71 26.03
N ALA A 272 -13.87 14.18 27.25
CA ALA A 272 -13.19 14.89 28.34
C ALA A 272 -11.73 15.22 27.99
N ASN A 273 -10.98 14.24 27.46
CA ASN A 273 -9.58 14.43 27.08
C ASN A 273 -9.40 15.44 25.93
N ILE A 274 -10.32 15.47 24.97
CA ILE A 274 -10.28 16.46 23.88
C ILE A 274 -10.57 17.87 24.41
N ALA A 275 -11.56 18.02 25.30
CA ALA A 275 -11.92 19.30 25.89
C ALA A 275 -10.83 19.90 26.79
N GLU A 276 -10.02 19.06 27.44
CA GLU A 276 -8.86 19.48 28.23
C GLU A 276 -7.64 19.80 27.35
N MET A 277 -7.47 19.06 26.26
CA MET A 277 -6.40 19.30 25.28
C MET A 277 -6.59 20.63 24.53
N LEU A 278 -7.83 21.00 24.19
CA LEU A 278 -8.12 22.27 23.51
C LEU A 278 -7.90 23.50 24.41
N ARG A 279 -7.98 23.34 25.73
CA ARG A 279 -7.79 24.45 26.70
C ARG A 279 -6.33 24.78 26.98
N SER A 280 -5.38 23.92 26.64
CA SER A 280 -3.99 24.04 27.08
C SER A 280 -3.00 24.23 25.92
N ARG A 281 -2.85 25.46 25.42
CA ARG A 281 -1.89 25.81 24.34
C ARG A 281 -0.44 25.36 24.63
N ARG A 282 -0.03 25.36 25.90
CA ARG A 282 1.31 24.92 26.36
C ARG A 282 1.46 23.40 26.31
N ALA A 283 0.41 22.66 26.70
CA ALA A 283 0.39 21.19 26.60
C ALA A 283 0.32 20.74 25.13
N LEU A 284 -0.38 21.48 24.28
CA LEU A 284 -0.43 21.25 22.84
C LEU A 284 0.97 21.36 22.20
N ARG A 285 1.73 22.42 22.51
CA ARG A 285 3.12 22.58 22.03
C ARG A 285 4.03 21.44 22.51
N LEU A 286 3.97 21.06 23.79
CA LEU A 286 4.79 19.97 24.34
C LEU A 286 4.41 18.61 23.75
N ARG A 287 3.12 18.35 23.52
CA ARG A 287 2.66 17.13 22.84
C ARG A 287 3.07 17.10 21.37
N LEU A 288 3.03 18.23 20.66
CA LEU A 288 3.52 18.35 19.29
C LEU A 288 5.03 18.08 19.20
N ARG A 289 5.83 18.64 20.10
CA ARG A 289 7.27 18.34 20.16
C ARG A 289 7.52 16.85 20.43
N ARG A 290 6.82 16.26 21.41
CA ARG A 290 6.90 14.82 21.70
C ARG A 290 6.44 13.96 20.54
N SER A 291 5.34 14.32 19.87
CA SER A 291 4.78 13.55 18.76
C SER A 291 5.67 13.60 17.51
N LEU A 292 6.57 14.58 17.42
CA LEU A 292 7.61 14.72 16.39
C LEU A 292 8.98 14.19 16.85
N GLY A 293 9.13 13.78 18.11
CA GLY A 293 10.39 13.26 18.66
C GLY A 293 11.46 14.35 18.85
N LEU A 294 11.03 15.61 18.99
CA LEU A 294 11.90 16.74 19.29
C LEU A 294 12.14 16.85 20.80
N PRO A 295 13.33 17.28 21.24
CA PRO A 295 13.60 17.56 22.65
C PRO A 295 12.63 18.61 23.20
N ALA A 296 12.25 18.43 24.48
CA ALA A 296 11.22 19.22 25.15
C ALA A 296 11.58 20.71 25.26
#